data_AF-A0A6J8AGF0-F1
#
_entry.id   AF-A0A6J8AGF0-F1
#
_cell.length_a   1.000
_cell.length_b   1.000
_cell.length_c   1.000
_cell.angle_alpha   90.00
_cell.angle_beta   90.00
_cell.angle_gamma   90.00
#
_symmetry.space_group_name_H-M   'P 1'
#
loop_
_entity.id
_entity.type
_entity.pdbx_description
1 polymer ?
#
loop_
_entity_poly.entity_id
_entity_poly.type
_entity_poly.pdbx_seq_one_letter_code
_entity_poly.pdbx_strand_id
1 'polypeptide(L)'
;MTEAKLIKYLQIPRKPLTGTQHLTPIIISDSKGTYLREQVIHPIDKNIHWRCKSGTTIQDQLKWLKTNINNKIQQVGDISVYIWSGTCNLTTRDKNGYISITSTNDDTIQLILDKFHECIDTIKKYPRSKITILEIPPYSIIKYNQKIASNINSKKQNNHKDSNKNHSDLVTQSDIIDKYSEQETQLQQQIVKVNEGIKYLNSTLGTKSPCFSIHLQSRRQRSRGKVNRLRNT
;
A
#
# COMPACT_ATOMS: atom_id res chain seq x y z
N MET A 1 7.30 -12.98 18.25
CA MET A 1 8.48 -13.77 17.83
C MET A 1 9.58 -13.41 18.81
N THR A 2 10.26 -14.38 19.44
CA THR A 2 11.29 -14.08 20.46
C THR A 2 12.64 -13.78 19.78
N GLU A 3 13.47 -12.97 20.42
CA GLU A 3 14.79 -12.55 19.93
C GLU A 3 15.68 -13.76 19.58
N ALA A 4 15.69 -14.79 20.43
CA ALA A 4 16.40 -16.04 20.17
C ALA A 4 15.91 -16.80 18.92
N LYS A 5 14.61 -16.68 18.56
CA LYS A 5 14.07 -17.28 17.33
C LYS A 5 14.45 -16.47 16.09
N LEU A 6 14.61 -15.15 16.23
CA LEU A 6 15.07 -14.27 15.16
C LEU A 6 16.55 -14.53 14.83
N ILE A 7 17.40 -14.66 15.86
CA ILE A 7 18.83 -14.95 15.68
C ILE A 7 19.03 -16.30 14.97
N LYS A 8 18.31 -17.35 15.38
CA LYS A 8 18.34 -18.65 14.69
C LYS A 8 17.88 -18.58 13.23
N TYR A 9 16.87 -17.76 12.94
CA TYR A 9 16.38 -17.57 11.56
C TYR A 9 17.41 -16.86 10.68
N LEU A 10 18.15 -15.90 11.23
CA LEU A 10 19.20 -15.16 10.53
C LEU A 10 20.48 -15.98 10.29
N GLN A 11 20.69 -17.06 11.05
CA GLN A 11 21.85 -17.95 10.95
C GLN A 11 21.67 -19.13 9.97
N ILE A 12 20.50 -19.26 9.33
CA ILE A 12 20.24 -20.35 8.38
C ILE A 12 21.13 -20.17 7.13
N PRO A 13 21.95 -21.18 6.74
CA PRO A 13 22.77 -21.12 5.53
C PRO A 13 21.90 -20.82 4.32
N ARG A 14 22.26 -19.78 3.57
CA ARG A 14 21.47 -19.35 2.43
C ARG A 14 21.63 -20.35 1.29
N LYS A 15 20.50 -20.87 0.80
CA LYS A 15 20.47 -21.60 -0.47
C LYS A 15 20.99 -20.68 -1.60
N PRO A 16 21.60 -21.23 -2.66
CA PRO A 16 21.96 -20.44 -3.84
C PRO A 16 20.75 -19.63 -4.32
N LEU A 17 21.02 -18.42 -4.81
CA LEU A 17 19.98 -17.52 -5.25
C LEU A 17 19.19 -18.18 -6.39
N THR A 18 17.89 -18.40 -6.19
CA THR A 18 17.01 -19.09 -7.15
C THR A 18 15.88 -18.16 -7.58
N GLY A 19 15.32 -18.38 -8.78
CA GLY A 19 14.22 -17.55 -9.30
C GLY A 19 14.66 -16.11 -9.58
N THR A 20 13.94 -15.11 -9.08
CA THR A 20 14.19 -13.68 -9.31
C THR A 20 15.31 -13.09 -8.45
N GLN A 21 16.00 -13.90 -7.65
CA GLN A 21 17.01 -13.44 -6.69
C GLN A 21 18.31 -12.93 -7.34
N HIS A 22 18.53 -13.18 -8.63
CA HIS A 22 19.61 -12.56 -9.42
C HIS A 22 19.22 -11.20 -10.00
N LEU A 23 17.93 -10.82 -9.94
CA LEU A 23 17.44 -9.55 -10.42
C LEU A 23 17.51 -8.50 -9.31
N THR A 24 17.96 -7.31 -9.64
CA THR A 24 17.95 -6.17 -8.72
C THR A 24 16.51 -5.63 -8.58
N PRO A 25 15.91 -5.67 -7.39
CA PRO A 25 14.52 -5.24 -7.22
C PRO A 25 14.41 -3.71 -7.22
N ILE A 26 13.46 -3.19 -8.01
CA ILE A 26 13.06 -1.79 -8.01
C ILE A 26 11.60 -1.71 -7.56
N ILE A 27 11.33 -1.05 -6.44
CA ILE A 27 9.96 -0.87 -5.92
C ILE A 27 9.50 0.56 -6.23
N ILE A 28 8.44 0.67 -7.01
CA ILE A 28 7.80 1.93 -7.39
C ILE A 28 6.48 2.02 -6.63
N SER A 29 6.35 2.98 -5.71
CA SER A 29 5.18 3.08 -4.83
C SER A 29 4.86 4.51 -4.39
N ASP A 30 3.70 4.67 -3.77
CA ASP A 30 3.32 5.88 -3.05
C ASP A 30 3.86 5.86 -1.59
N SER A 31 3.13 6.45 -0.64
CA SER A 31 3.52 6.50 0.77
C SER A 31 3.63 5.11 1.43
N LYS A 32 2.98 4.08 0.88
CA LYS A 32 3.07 2.69 1.40
C LYS A 32 4.50 2.16 1.33
N GLY A 33 5.18 2.38 0.20
CA GLY A 33 6.56 1.95 0.02
C GLY A 33 7.54 2.66 0.94
N THR A 34 7.30 3.94 1.26
CA THR A 34 8.14 4.68 2.22
C THR A 34 8.13 4.04 3.60
N TYR A 35 6.93 3.71 4.10
CA TYR A 35 6.80 3.04 5.40
C TYR A 35 7.49 1.68 5.39
N LEU A 36 7.32 0.89 4.32
CA LEU A 36 7.98 -0.42 4.23
C LEU A 36 9.51 -0.27 4.21
N ARG A 37 10.04 0.68 3.42
CA ARG A 37 11.48 0.98 3.33
C ARG A 37 12.10 1.30 4.69
N GLU A 38 11.39 2.06 5.53
CA GLU A 38 11.87 2.42 6.88
C GLU A 38 11.93 1.22 7.83
N GLN A 39 11.16 0.16 7.55
CA GLN A 39 11.14 -1.08 8.34
C GLN A 39 12.13 -2.13 7.82
N VAL A 40 12.87 -1.82 6.75
CA VAL A 40 13.88 -2.71 6.18
C VAL A 40 15.13 -2.70 7.06
N ILE A 41 15.33 -3.77 7.83
CA ILE A 41 16.46 -3.91 8.76
C ILE A 41 17.56 -4.82 8.16
N HIS A 42 17.23 -5.69 7.23
CA HIS A 42 18.13 -6.75 6.79
C HIS A 42 19.09 -6.29 5.66
N PRO A 43 20.38 -6.69 5.68
CA PRO A 43 21.37 -6.23 4.69
C PRO A 43 21.06 -6.56 3.23
N ILE A 44 20.40 -7.69 2.94
CA ILE A 44 19.99 -8.04 1.55
C ILE A 44 18.99 -7.02 1.01
N ASP A 45 18.10 -6.54 1.86
CA ASP A 45 17.03 -5.63 1.47
C ASP A 45 17.57 -4.20 1.24
N LYS A 46 18.83 -3.92 1.62
CA LYS A 46 19.54 -2.67 1.28
C LYS A 46 19.82 -2.54 -0.21
N ASN A 47 19.83 -3.64 -0.96
CA ASN A 47 20.03 -3.63 -2.42
C ASN A 47 18.72 -3.38 -3.19
N ILE A 48 17.62 -3.09 -2.49
CA ILE A 48 16.36 -2.71 -3.11
C ILE A 48 16.41 -1.22 -3.49
N HIS A 49 16.14 -0.92 -4.76
CA HIS A 49 15.97 0.45 -5.21
C HIS A 49 14.54 0.92 -4.97
N TRP A 50 14.38 1.79 -3.98
CA TRP A 50 13.09 2.34 -3.61
C TRP A 50 12.79 3.65 -4.33
N ARG A 51 11.73 3.67 -5.14
CA ARG A 51 11.11 4.88 -5.67
C ARG A 51 9.74 5.07 -5.02
N CYS A 52 9.74 5.77 -3.88
CA CYS A 52 8.52 6.07 -3.14
C CYS A 52 8.25 7.58 -3.14
N LYS A 53 7.03 8.00 -3.46
CA LYS A 53 6.62 9.40 -3.35
C LYS A 53 5.16 9.49 -2.90
N SER A 54 4.93 10.09 -1.74
CA SER A 54 3.57 10.27 -1.20
C SER A 54 2.67 11.03 -2.17
N GLY A 55 1.42 10.57 -2.29
CA GLY A 55 0.39 11.24 -3.09
C GLY A 55 0.47 11.02 -4.60
N THR A 56 1.44 10.24 -5.10
CA THR A 56 1.53 9.96 -6.54
C THR A 56 0.48 8.98 -7.02
N THR A 57 -0.08 9.28 -8.19
CA THR A 57 -0.95 8.38 -8.94
C THR A 57 -0.15 7.38 -9.78
N ILE A 58 -0.79 6.37 -10.35
CA ILE A 58 -0.14 5.47 -11.33
C ILE A 58 0.38 6.23 -12.56
N GLN A 59 -0.27 7.32 -12.97
CA GLN A 59 0.18 8.16 -14.08
C GLN A 59 1.55 8.81 -13.78
N ASP A 60 1.75 9.31 -12.57
CA ASP A 60 3.03 9.88 -12.13
C ASP A 60 4.13 8.83 -12.14
N GLN A 61 3.79 7.62 -11.70
CA GLN A 61 4.74 6.49 -11.64
C GLN A 61 5.10 5.99 -13.03
N LEU A 62 4.13 5.91 -13.95
CA LEU A 62 4.38 5.59 -15.36
C LEU A 62 5.27 6.64 -16.03
N LYS A 63 5.04 7.93 -15.76
CA LYS A 63 5.91 9.01 -16.26
C LYS A 63 7.35 8.81 -15.76
N TRP A 64 7.52 8.56 -14.46
CA TRP A 64 8.85 8.27 -13.91
C TRP A 64 9.48 7.05 -14.57
N LEU A 65 8.71 5.99 -14.76
CA LEU A 65 9.17 4.75 -15.38
C LEU A 65 9.71 4.99 -16.79
N LYS A 66 8.91 5.63 -17.65
CA LYS A 66 9.30 5.97 -19.04
C LYS A 66 10.58 6.81 -19.10
N THR A 67 10.77 7.73 -18.14
CA THR A 67 11.94 8.62 -18.12
C THR A 67 13.21 7.96 -17.55
N ASN A 68 13.09 7.05 -16.58
CA ASN A 68 14.25 6.65 -15.75
C ASN A 68 14.67 5.19 -15.90
N ILE A 69 13.81 4.32 -16.42
CA ILE A 69 14.05 2.88 -16.36
C ILE A 69 15.27 2.44 -17.17
N ASN A 70 15.48 3.04 -18.35
CA ASN A 70 16.63 2.75 -19.20
C ASN A 70 17.96 2.99 -18.46
N ASN A 71 18.10 4.16 -17.84
CA ASN A 71 19.30 4.53 -17.09
C ASN A 71 19.49 3.60 -15.88
N LYS A 72 18.41 3.14 -15.25
CA LYS A 72 18.51 2.17 -14.15
C LYS A 72 19.02 0.82 -14.63
N ILE A 73 18.50 0.31 -15.73
CA ILE A 73 18.97 -0.96 -16.32
C ILE A 73 20.44 -0.87 -16.70
N GLN A 74 20.89 0.25 -17.29
CA GLN A 74 22.30 0.46 -17.60
C GLN A 74 23.21 0.48 -16.35
N GLN A 75 22.70 0.96 -15.22
CA GLN A 75 23.46 1.02 -13.96
C GLN A 75 23.57 -0.32 -13.24
N VAL A 76 22.49 -1.11 -13.20
CA VAL A 76 22.41 -2.32 -12.34
C VAL A 76 22.24 -3.63 -13.10
N GLY A 77 22.08 -3.57 -14.43
CA GLY A 77 21.82 -4.74 -15.27
C GLY A 77 20.39 -5.25 -15.12
N ASP A 78 20.25 -6.45 -14.58
CA ASP A 78 18.98 -7.19 -14.59
C ASP A 78 18.11 -6.73 -13.44
N ILE A 79 16.84 -6.43 -13.73
CA ILE A 79 15.93 -5.83 -12.75
C ILE A 79 14.60 -6.55 -12.64
N SER A 80 14.02 -6.49 -11.44
CA SER A 80 12.62 -6.85 -11.19
C SER A 80 11.87 -5.64 -10.68
N VAL A 81 10.95 -5.12 -11.47
CA VAL A 81 10.16 -3.92 -11.14
C VAL A 81 8.87 -4.33 -10.46
N TYR A 82 8.64 -3.81 -9.26
CA TYR A 82 7.42 -3.99 -8.51
C TYR A 82 6.65 -2.67 -8.48
N ILE A 83 5.46 -2.63 -9.06
CA ILE A 83 4.61 -1.44 -9.04
C ILE A 83 3.53 -1.61 -7.98
N TRP A 84 3.52 -0.73 -6.99
CA TRP A 84 2.56 -0.71 -5.89
C TRP A 84 1.88 0.64 -5.78
N SER A 85 0.85 0.83 -6.61
CA SER A 85 0.18 2.12 -6.84
C SER A 85 -1.34 1.92 -6.99
N GLY A 86 -2.07 3.02 -7.16
CA GLY A 86 -3.52 3.04 -7.43
C GLY A 86 -4.36 3.57 -6.27
N THR A 87 -3.90 3.51 -5.01
CA THR A 87 -4.66 4.06 -3.88
C THR A 87 -4.91 5.57 -4.03
N CYS A 88 -3.90 6.34 -4.44
CA CYS A 88 -4.03 7.78 -4.67
C CYS A 88 -4.84 8.13 -5.93
N ASN A 89 -5.17 7.16 -6.80
CA ASN A 89 -6.12 7.37 -7.89
C ASN A 89 -7.57 7.27 -7.37
N LEU A 90 -7.82 6.31 -6.47
CA LEU A 90 -9.15 6.03 -5.92
C LEU A 90 -9.60 7.03 -4.86
N THR A 91 -8.68 7.79 -4.25
CA THR A 91 -9.02 8.75 -3.20
C THR A 91 -8.44 10.14 -3.45
N THR A 92 -9.23 11.17 -3.16
CA THR A 92 -8.82 12.57 -3.08
C THR A 92 -8.64 13.00 -1.63
N ARG A 93 -7.85 14.06 -1.42
CA ARG A 93 -7.62 14.65 -0.09
C ARG A 93 -8.02 16.12 -0.09
N ASP A 94 -8.83 16.52 0.88
CA ASP A 94 -9.27 17.90 1.04
C ASP A 94 -8.22 18.78 1.74
N LYS A 95 -8.52 20.09 1.85
CA LYS A 95 -7.65 21.08 2.50
C LYS A 95 -7.44 20.81 4.00
N ASN A 96 -8.39 20.14 4.65
CA ASN A 96 -8.32 19.77 6.07
C ASN A 96 -7.58 18.44 6.28
N GLY A 97 -7.19 17.79 5.18
CA GLY A 97 -6.45 16.55 5.16
C GLY A 97 -7.31 15.31 5.27
N TYR A 98 -8.64 15.41 5.29
CA TYR A 98 -9.55 14.27 5.15
C TYR A 98 -9.48 13.71 3.74
N ILE A 99 -9.78 12.42 3.61
CA ILE A 99 -9.87 11.75 2.31
C ILE A 99 -11.31 11.38 1.98
N SER A 100 -11.58 11.31 0.69
CA SER A 100 -12.85 10.86 0.09
C SER A 100 -12.55 10.01 -1.13
N ILE A 101 -13.54 9.26 -1.61
CA ILE A 101 -13.43 8.59 -2.91
C ILE A 101 -13.30 9.65 -4.02
N THR A 102 -12.44 9.43 -5.01
CA THR A 102 -12.25 10.36 -6.13
C THR A 102 -13.48 10.41 -7.02
N SER A 103 -14.01 9.23 -7.33
CA SER A 103 -15.17 9.03 -8.21
C SER A 103 -15.83 7.71 -7.87
N THR A 104 -17.14 7.61 -8.08
CA THR A 104 -17.92 6.38 -7.89
C THR A 104 -18.02 5.54 -9.16
N ASN A 105 -17.59 6.06 -10.32
CA ASN A 105 -17.65 5.36 -11.60
C ASN A 105 -16.49 4.38 -11.80
N ASP A 106 -16.71 3.40 -12.69
CA ASP A 106 -15.70 2.40 -13.06
C ASP A 106 -14.61 2.97 -13.99
N ASP A 107 -14.78 4.17 -14.55
CA ASP A 107 -13.78 4.82 -15.42
C ASP A 107 -12.43 5.00 -14.71
N THR A 108 -12.45 5.27 -13.41
CA THR A 108 -11.22 5.38 -12.61
C THR A 108 -10.49 4.04 -12.52
N ILE A 109 -11.25 2.93 -12.43
CA ILE A 109 -10.69 1.58 -12.39
C ILE A 109 -10.06 1.24 -13.74
N GLN A 110 -10.79 1.47 -14.84
CA GLN A 110 -10.28 1.21 -16.17
C GLN A 110 -9.03 2.04 -16.46
N LEU A 111 -9.03 3.33 -16.10
CA LEU A 111 -7.86 4.19 -16.19
C LEU A 111 -6.66 3.59 -15.45
N ILE A 112 -6.84 3.10 -14.23
CA ILE A 112 -5.74 2.48 -13.45
C ILE A 112 -5.20 1.25 -14.19
N LEU A 113 -6.07 0.38 -14.70
CA LEU A 113 -5.69 -0.84 -15.41
C LEU A 113 -4.97 -0.53 -16.73
N ASP A 114 -5.44 0.45 -17.49
CA ASP A 114 -4.80 0.91 -18.73
C ASP A 114 -3.39 1.43 -18.45
N LYS A 115 -3.19 2.18 -17.36
CA LYS A 115 -1.85 2.63 -16.95
C LYS A 115 -0.95 1.50 -16.48
N PHE A 116 -1.49 0.45 -15.88
CA PHE A 116 -0.72 -0.76 -15.61
C PHE A 116 -0.31 -1.48 -16.88
N HIS A 117 -1.18 -1.59 -17.89
CA HIS A 117 -0.83 -2.10 -19.21
C HIS A 117 0.32 -1.29 -19.83
N GLU A 118 0.23 0.04 -19.82
CA GLU A 118 1.31 0.90 -20.31
C GLU A 118 2.63 0.70 -19.54
N CYS A 119 2.57 0.46 -18.22
CA CYS A 119 3.76 0.13 -17.43
C CYS A 119 4.38 -1.19 -17.91
N ILE A 120 3.56 -2.21 -18.14
CA ILE A 120 3.98 -3.51 -18.65
C ILE A 120 4.66 -3.35 -20.00
N ASP A 121 4.02 -2.64 -20.94
CA ASP A 121 4.57 -2.42 -22.28
C ASP A 121 5.87 -1.62 -22.24
N THR A 122 6.02 -0.72 -21.27
CA THR A 122 7.27 0.00 -21.03
C THR A 122 8.38 -0.95 -20.59
N ILE A 123 8.11 -1.89 -19.67
CA ILE A 123 9.11 -2.84 -19.18
C ILE A 123 9.44 -3.93 -20.20
N LYS A 124 8.46 -4.41 -20.96
CA LYS A 124 8.64 -5.49 -21.96
C LYS A 124 9.67 -5.16 -23.05
N LYS A 125 9.96 -3.87 -23.26
CA LYS A 125 11.02 -3.40 -24.17
C LYS A 125 12.42 -3.82 -23.72
N TYR A 126 12.58 -4.27 -22.48
CA TYR A 126 13.85 -4.65 -21.88
C TYR A 126 13.88 -6.16 -21.56
N PRO A 127 14.56 -6.99 -22.38
CA PRO A 127 14.53 -8.46 -22.25
C PRO A 127 15.03 -8.97 -20.89
N ARG A 128 15.89 -8.19 -20.22
CA ARG A 128 16.49 -8.52 -18.93
C ARG A 128 15.73 -7.95 -17.73
N SER A 129 14.46 -7.57 -17.94
CA SER A 129 13.61 -6.97 -16.92
C SER A 129 12.34 -7.78 -16.72
N LYS A 130 11.90 -7.88 -15.47
CA LYS A 130 10.59 -8.41 -15.10
C LYS A 130 9.75 -7.34 -14.45
N ILE A 131 8.43 -7.45 -14.58
CA ILE A 131 7.48 -6.58 -13.90
C ILE A 131 6.48 -7.43 -13.10
N THR A 132 6.13 -6.95 -11.91
CA THR A 132 5.06 -7.50 -11.10
C THR A 132 4.25 -6.35 -10.52
N ILE A 133 2.93 -6.43 -10.62
CA ILE A 133 2.03 -5.42 -10.05
C ILE A 133 1.54 -5.93 -8.71
N LEU A 134 1.68 -5.11 -7.67
CA LEU A 134 1.29 -5.45 -6.30
C LEU A 134 -0.14 -5.00 -6.03
N GLU A 135 -0.94 -5.87 -5.40
CA GLU A 135 -2.32 -5.55 -5.02
C GLU A 135 -2.41 -4.28 -4.16
N ILE A 136 -3.49 -3.53 -4.33
CA ILE A 136 -3.86 -2.46 -3.42
C ILE A 136 -4.30 -3.12 -2.10
N PRO A 137 -3.63 -2.83 -0.97
CA PRO A 137 -4.05 -3.40 0.31
C PRO A 137 -5.40 -2.82 0.74
N PRO A 138 -6.14 -3.51 1.63
CA PRO A 138 -7.35 -2.96 2.22
C PRO A 138 -7.10 -1.57 2.81
N TYR A 139 -7.87 -0.60 2.36
CA TYR A 139 -7.71 0.81 2.70
C TYR A 139 -9.04 1.39 3.16
N SER A 140 -9.07 2.13 4.27
CA SER A 140 -10.31 2.63 4.86
C SER A 140 -10.29 4.14 5.02
N ILE A 141 -11.28 4.78 4.40
CA ILE A 141 -11.56 6.21 4.50
C ILE A 141 -11.95 6.55 5.93
N ILE A 142 -12.85 5.76 6.54
CA ILE A 142 -13.33 6.00 7.90
C ILE A 142 -12.17 5.99 8.90
N LYS A 143 -11.35 4.93 8.88
CA LYS A 143 -10.22 4.82 9.82
C LYS A 143 -9.19 5.93 9.62
N TYR A 144 -8.92 6.30 8.38
CA TYR A 144 -8.02 7.40 8.07
C TYR A 144 -8.57 8.71 8.64
N ASN A 145 -9.83 9.03 8.35
CA ASN A 145 -10.47 10.27 8.74
C ASN A 145 -10.67 10.37 10.27
N GLN A 146 -10.94 9.26 10.96
CA GLN A 146 -10.97 9.22 12.43
C GLN A 146 -9.61 9.61 13.05
N LYS A 147 -8.50 9.17 12.45
CA LYS A 147 -7.15 9.55 12.88
C LYS A 147 -6.90 11.05 12.66
N ILE A 148 -7.35 11.60 11.53
CA ILE A 148 -7.25 13.04 11.24
C ILE A 148 -8.09 13.86 12.22
N ALA A 149 -9.36 13.50 12.45
CA ALA A 149 -10.24 14.17 13.40
C ALA A 149 -9.65 14.16 14.81
N SER A 150 -9.12 13.01 15.27
CA SER A 150 -8.47 12.90 16.57
C SER A 150 -7.29 13.86 16.70
N ASN A 151 -6.41 13.92 15.69
CA ASN A 151 -5.27 14.84 15.68
C ASN A 151 -5.69 16.32 15.69
N ILE A 152 -6.77 16.67 14.98
CA ILE A 152 -7.31 18.04 14.96
C ILE A 152 -7.89 18.39 16.33
N ASN A 153 -8.69 17.49 16.91
CA ASN A 153 -9.31 17.68 18.22
C ASN A 153 -8.26 17.84 19.32
N SER A 154 -7.20 17.01 19.34
CA SER A 154 -6.09 17.16 20.29
C SER A 154 -5.36 18.50 20.17
N LYS A 155 -5.17 19.00 18.95
CA LYS A 155 -4.57 20.33 18.72
C LYS A 155 -5.47 21.46 19.23
N LYS A 156 -6.78 21.38 18.99
CA LYS A 156 -7.75 22.36 19.50
C LYS A 156 -7.78 22.38 21.03
N GLN A 157 -7.78 21.21 21.67
CA GLN A 157 -7.77 21.10 23.13
C GLN A 157 -6.49 21.67 23.76
N ASN A 158 -5.32 21.46 23.14
CA ASN A 158 -4.06 22.02 23.63
C ASN A 158 -3.99 23.55 23.49
N ASN A 159 -4.67 24.14 22.51
CA ASN A 159 -4.70 25.59 22.29
C ASN A 159 -5.76 26.33 23.12
N HIS A 160 -6.71 25.61 23.75
CA HIS A 160 -7.83 26.19 24.51
C HIS A 160 -7.69 26.05 26.03
N LYS A 161 -6.51 25.71 26.56
CA LYS A 161 -6.27 25.66 28.00
C LYS A 161 -6.46 27.01 28.75
N ASP A 162 -6.63 28.12 28.03
CA ASP A 162 -6.85 29.46 28.62
C ASP A 162 -8.27 30.04 28.43
N SER A 163 -9.25 29.29 27.91
CA SER A 163 -10.63 29.82 27.81
C SER A 163 -11.70 28.75 27.80
N ASN A 164 -12.61 28.85 28.79
CA ASN A 164 -13.87 28.12 28.94
C ASN A 164 -14.78 28.34 27.71
N LYS A 165 -14.54 27.63 26.61
CA LYS A 165 -15.38 27.73 25.40
C LYS A 165 -15.91 26.35 24.99
N ASN A 166 -17.21 26.35 24.68
CA ASN A 166 -18.09 25.20 24.49
C ASN A 166 -17.51 24.08 23.60
N HIS A 167 -17.74 22.83 24.02
CA HIS A 167 -17.34 21.58 23.36
C HIS A 167 -18.06 21.28 22.02
N SER A 168 -18.85 22.20 21.45
CA SER A 168 -19.73 21.91 20.30
C SER A 168 -19.03 21.71 18.95
N ASP A 169 -17.73 22.03 18.84
CA ASP A 169 -17.02 22.09 17.54
C ASP A 169 -16.06 20.90 17.32
N LEU A 170 -16.16 19.85 18.13
CA LEU A 170 -15.36 18.64 17.99
C LEU A 170 -16.07 17.65 17.07
N VAL A 171 -15.38 17.22 16.02
CA VAL A 171 -15.86 16.16 15.13
C VAL A 171 -15.80 14.84 15.90
N THR A 172 -16.94 14.17 16.02
CA THR A 172 -17.06 12.90 16.73
C THR A 172 -16.76 11.71 15.80
N GLN A 173 -16.56 10.52 16.37
CA GLN A 173 -16.37 9.31 15.57
C GLN A 173 -17.64 8.93 14.79
N SER A 174 -18.83 9.18 15.35
CA SER A 174 -20.12 8.94 14.68
C SER A 174 -20.25 9.84 13.46
N ASP A 175 -19.90 11.13 13.56
CA ASP A 175 -19.98 12.06 12.43
C ASP A 175 -19.14 11.58 11.24
N ILE A 176 -17.96 11.01 11.50
CA ILE A 176 -17.08 10.45 10.47
C ILE A 176 -17.69 9.17 9.87
N ILE A 177 -18.26 8.29 10.69
CA ILE A 177 -18.86 7.04 10.20
C ILE A 177 -20.05 7.37 9.30
N ASP A 178 -20.96 8.21 9.77
CA ASP A 178 -22.19 8.55 9.04
C ASP A 178 -21.84 9.22 7.70
N LYS A 179 -20.88 10.15 7.71
CA LYS A 179 -20.45 10.88 6.50
C LYS A 179 -19.77 10.00 5.44
N TYR A 180 -19.01 8.98 5.84
CA TYR A 180 -18.13 8.24 4.93
C TYR A 180 -18.50 6.75 4.75
N SER A 181 -19.57 6.26 5.36
CA SER A 181 -20.02 4.86 5.30
C SER A 181 -20.27 4.35 3.88
N GLU A 182 -20.98 5.13 3.07
CA GLU A 182 -21.28 4.78 1.68
C GLU A 182 -19.99 4.77 0.83
N GLN A 183 -19.16 5.79 0.97
CA GLN A 183 -17.87 5.91 0.26
C GLN A 183 -16.91 4.78 0.63
N GLU A 184 -16.89 4.36 1.90
CA GLU A 184 -16.08 3.22 2.35
C GLU A 184 -16.49 1.95 1.59
N THR A 185 -17.79 1.68 1.46
CA THR A 185 -18.31 0.52 0.74
C THR A 185 -17.93 0.55 -0.73
N GLN A 186 -18.12 1.70 -1.39
CA GLN A 186 -17.76 1.91 -2.79
C GLN A 186 -16.25 1.75 -3.02
N LEU A 187 -15.42 2.32 -2.13
CA LEU A 187 -13.97 2.18 -2.21
C LEU A 187 -13.54 0.70 -2.09
N GLN A 188 -14.11 -0.06 -1.15
CA GLN A 188 -13.78 -1.49 -1.02
C GLN A 188 -14.12 -2.25 -2.32
N GLN A 189 -15.26 -1.95 -2.94
CA GLN A 189 -15.65 -2.57 -4.22
C GLN A 189 -14.66 -2.20 -5.35
N GLN A 190 -14.24 -0.93 -5.44
CA GLN A 190 -13.27 -0.50 -6.44
C GLN A 190 -11.89 -1.16 -6.22
N ILE A 191 -11.44 -1.29 -4.98
CA ILE A 191 -10.19 -1.98 -4.65
C ILE A 191 -10.25 -3.45 -5.09
N VAL A 192 -11.38 -4.13 -4.86
CA VAL A 192 -11.58 -5.52 -5.33
C VAL A 192 -11.47 -5.61 -6.84
N LYS A 193 -12.21 -4.77 -7.59
CA LYS A 193 -12.17 -4.76 -9.06
C LYS A 193 -10.76 -4.48 -9.60
N VAL A 194 -10.04 -3.50 -9.04
CA VAL A 194 -8.65 -3.22 -9.42
C VAL A 194 -7.75 -4.43 -9.13
N ASN A 195 -7.89 -5.06 -7.97
CA ASN A 195 -7.07 -6.21 -7.60
C ASN A 195 -7.36 -7.46 -8.47
N GLU A 196 -8.59 -7.66 -8.91
CA GLU A 196 -8.94 -8.69 -9.89
C GLU A 196 -8.24 -8.44 -11.24
N GLY A 197 -8.26 -7.19 -11.72
CA GLY A 197 -7.50 -6.79 -12.91
C GLY A 197 -5.99 -7.00 -12.73
N ILE A 198 -5.43 -6.61 -11.58
CA ILE A 198 -4.00 -6.86 -11.25
C ILE A 198 -3.68 -8.36 -11.27
N LYS A 199 -4.56 -9.20 -10.73
CA LYS A 199 -4.39 -10.66 -10.72
C LYS A 199 -4.36 -11.21 -12.14
N TYR A 200 -5.29 -10.77 -12.99
CA TYR A 200 -5.31 -11.11 -14.41
C TYR A 200 -4.00 -10.69 -15.10
N LEU A 201 -3.58 -9.43 -14.95
CA LEU A 201 -2.33 -8.91 -15.52
C LEU A 201 -1.12 -9.74 -15.10
N ASN A 202 -0.94 -10.00 -13.80
CA ASN A 202 0.19 -10.79 -13.32
C ASN A 202 0.17 -12.23 -13.84
N SER A 203 -1.01 -12.83 -14.02
CA SER A 203 -1.16 -14.17 -14.59
C SER A 203 -0.68 -14.24 -16.03
N THR A 204 -1.02 -13.23 -16.85
CA THR A 204 -0.53 -13.11 -18.24
C THR A 204 0.97 -12.90 -18.33
N LEU A 205 1.58 -12.34 -17.27
CA LEU A 205 3.04 -12.19 -17.15
C LEU A 205 3.74 -13.46 -16.62
N GLY A 206 2.99 -14.50 -16.24
CA GLY A 206 3.54 -15.68 -15.58
C GLY A 206 4.12 -15.38 -14.20
N THR A 207 3.69 -14.29 -13.56
CA THR A 207 4.18 -13.84 -12.25
C THR A 207 3.16 -14.12 -11.15
N LYS A 208 3.65 -14.46 -9.95
CA LYS A 208 2.82 -14.57 -8.75
C LYS A 208 3.01 -13.30 -7.93
N SER A 209 1.92 -12.56 -7.72
CA SER A 209 1.90 -11.39 -6.84
C SER A 209 1.40 -11.79 -5.44
N PRO A 210 1.90 -11.20 -4.35
CA PRO A 210 1.35 -11.38 -3.02
C PRO A 210 -0.13 -10.99 -2.99
N CYS A 211 -0.99 -11.88 -2.48
CA CYS A 211 -2.41 -11.60 -2.31
C CYS A 211 -2.65 -10.96 -0.93
N PHE A 212 -2.53 -9.63 -0.85
CA PHE A 212 -2.66 -8.90 0.40
C PHE A 212 -4.06 -9.03 0.99
N SER A 213 -5.08 -9.08 0.14
CA SER A 213 -6.47 -9.27 0.54
C SER A 213 -6.65 -10.52 1.43
N ILE A 214 -6.14 -11.67 0.98
CA ILE A 214 -6.20 -12.94 1.75
C ILE A 214 -5.28 -12.89 2.98
N HIS A 215 -4.04 -12.41 2.81
CA HIS A 215 -3.04 -12.45 3.88
C HIS A 215 -3.37 -11.52 5.06
N LEU A 216 -4.07 -10.41 4.82
CA LEU A 216 -4.45 -9.47 5.88
C LEU A 216 -5.80 -9.81 6.54
N GLN A 217 -6.69 -10.52 5.83
CA GLN A 217 -7.96 -11.00 6.41
C GLN A 217 -7.75 -12.12 7.44
N SER A 218 -6.84 -13.06 7.19
CA SER A 218 -6.58 -14.21 8.08
C SER A 218 -6.04 -13.84 9.47
N ARG A 219 -5.47 -12.63 9.63
CA ARG A 219 -5.03 -12.12 10.95
C ARG A 219 -6.18 -11.64 11.84
N ARG A 220 -7.35 -11.29 11.28
CA ARG A 220 -8.50 -10.82 12.08
C ARG A 220 -9.22 -11.93 12.83
N GLN A 221 -9.17 -13.19 12.37
CA GLN A 221 -9.90 -14.27 13.04
C GLN A 221 -9.16 -14.86 14.25
N ARG A 222 -7.83 -14.70 14.36
CA ARG A 222 -7.07 -15.31 15.47
C ARG A 222 -7.11 -14.53 16.79
N SER A 223 -7.54 -13.27 16.81
CA SER A 223 -7.60 -12.47 18.04
C SER A 223 -8.89 -12.62 18.84
N ARG A 224 -9.93 -13.30 18.31
CA ARG A 224 -11.20 -13.51 19.02
C ARG A 224 -11.34 -14.88 19.72
N GLY A 225 -10.31 -15.73 19.69
CA GLY A 225 -10.37 -17.12 20.18
C GLY A 225 -9.64 -17.44 21.48
N LYS A 226 -9.03 -16.48 22.18
CA LYS A 226 -8.30 -16.73 23.45
C LYS A 226 -8.74 -15.77 24.56
N VAL A 227 -9.99 -15.88 25.01
CA VAL A 227 -10.42 -15.24 26.28
C VAL A 227 -11.17 -16.20 27.22
N ASN A 228 -11.64 -17.38 26.80
CA ASN A 228 -12.44 -18.26 27.68
C ASN A 228 -11.83 -19.65 27.97
N ARG A 229 -10.58 -19.73 28.43
CA ARG A 229 -10.05 -20.96 29.05
C ARG A 229 -8.99 -20.66 30.11
N LEU A 230 -9.34 -19.91 31.15
CA LEU A 230 -8.62 -19.90 32.44
C LEU A 230 -9.58 -19.45 33.55
N ARG A 231 -10.62 -20.25 33.80
CA ARG A 231 -11.34 -20.31 35.09
C ARG A 231 -11.82 -21.75 35.22
N ASN A 232 -11.09 -22.52 36.01
CA ASN A 232 -11.38 -23.82 36.63
C ASN A 232 -10.10 -24.65 36.68
N THR A 233 -9.22 -24.26 37.59
CA THR A 233 -8.31 -25.12 38.35
C THR A 233 -8.08 -24.44 39.69
#